data_AF-A0A661Y9L6-F1
#
_entry.id   AF-A0A661Y9L6-F1
#
_cell.length_a   1.000
_cell.length_b   1.000
_cell.length_c   1.000
_cell.angle_alpha   90.00
_cell.angle_beta   90.00
_cell.angle_gamma   90.00
#
_symmetry.space_group_name_H-M   'P 1'
#
loop_
_entity.id
_entity.type
_entity.pdbx_description
1 polymer ?
#
loop_
_entity_poly.entity_id
_entity_poly.type
_entity_poly.pdbx_seq_one_letter_code
_entity_poly.pdbx_strand_id
1 'polypeptide(L)'
;MKKYIFLTIITALLFAGCVKDEQPEPMGPAPVEYSVLKINELCTKDLTDPYFVDGMDEGADWIELYNSGIKAINVAGLWVT
;
A
#
# COMPACT_ATOMS: atom_id res chain seq x y z
N MET A 1 41.83 32.46 34.13
CA MET A 1 41.44 32.55 32.71
C MET A 1 41.19 31.18 32.09
N LYS A 2 42.13 30.23 32.18
CA LYS A 2 42.02 28.87 31.58
C LYS A 2 40.77 28.05 32.01
N LYS A 3 40.36 28.14 33.28
CA LYS A 3 39.15 27.47 33.81
C LYS A 3 37.83 27.99 33.22
N TYR A 4 37.77 29.27 32.87
CA TYR A 4 36.59 29.88 32.26
C TYR A 4 36.49 29.55 30.77
N ILE A 5 37.63 29.39 30.10
CA ILE A 5 37.71 28.93 28.70
C ILE A 5 37.16 27.50 28.57
N PHE A 6 37.56 26.60 29.47
CA PHE A 6 37.03 25.23 29.49
C PHE A 6 35.52 25.20 29.73
N LEU A 7 35.02 26.02 30.65
CA LEU A 7 33.59 26.11 30.92
C LEU A 7 32.81 26.64 29.71
N THR A 8 33.33 27.65 28.99
CA THR A 8 32.69 28.16 27.77
C THR A 8 32.65 27.13 26.63
N ILE A 9 33.70 26.31 26.50
CA ILE A 9 33.74 25.24 25.48
C ILE A 9 32.72 24.15 25.78
N ILE A 10 32.62 23.71 27.05
CA ILE A 10 31.66 22.69 27.47
C ILE A 10 30.23 23.19 27.27
N THR A 11 29.93 24.43 27.65
CA THR A 11 28.62 25.04 27.43
C THR A 11 28.27 25.12 25.94
N ALA A 12 29.22 25.53 25.08
CA ALA A 12 29.00 25.59 23.64
C ALA A 12 28.72 24.20 23.04
N LEU A 13 29.41 23.16 23.50
CA LEU A 13 29.18 21.77 23.07
C LEU A 13 27.81 21.24 23.50
N LEU A 14 27.31 21.63 24.68
CA LEU A 14 25.98 21.27 25.15
C LEU A 14 24.86 21.92 24.32
N PHE A 15 25.05 23.16 23.84
CA PHE A 15 24.07 23.84 22.98
C PHE A 15 24.15 23.43 21.50
N ALA A 16 25.30 22.94 21.03
CA ALA A 16 25.47 22.44 19.65
C ALA A 16 25.03 20.98 19.47
N GLY A 17 24.71 20.27 20.56
CA GLY A 17 24.26 18.87 20.54
C GLY A 17 22.80 18.67 20.15
N CYS A 18 22.02 19.74 19.94
CA CYS A 18 20.66 19.63 19.42
C CYS A 18 20.71 19.22 17.94
N VAL A 19 20.73 17.91 17.67
CA VAL A 19 20.33 17.37 16.36
C VAL A 19 18.89 17.81 16.13
N LYS A 20 18.63 18.56 15.05
CA LYS A 20 17.26 18.83 14.63
C LYS A 20 16.63 17.50 14.21
N ASP A 21 15.62 17.06 14.96
CA ASP A 21 14.80 15.87 14.66
C ASP A 21 13.92 16.04 13.40
N GLU A 22 13.98 17.19 12.73
CA GLU A 22 13.13 17.55 11.59
C GLU A 22 13.61 16.93 10.26
N GLN A 23 13.90 15.62 10.23
CA GLN A 23 13.95 14.94 8.93
C GLN A 23 12.51 14.90 8.37
N PRO A 24 12.29 15.25 7.09
CA PRO A 24 10.98 15.10 6.50
C PRO A 24 10.59 13.62 6.56
N GLU A 25 9.45 13.34 7.18
CA GLU A 25 8.86 12.01 7.14
C GLU A 25 8.77 11.55 5.68
N PRO A 26 9.13 10.29 5.37
CA PRO A 26 8.97 9.78 4.02
C PRO A 26 7.52 9.98 3.59
N MET A 27 7.33 10.57 2.41
CA MET A 27 6.01 10.75 1.84
C MET A 27 5.32 9.39 1.81
N GLY A 28 4.14 9.29 2.44
CA GLY A 28 3.37 8.06 2.45
C GLY A 28 3.14 7.54 1.03
N PRO A 29 2.86 6.23 0.86
CA PRO A 29 2.58 5.68 -0.46
C PRO A 29 1.47 6.50 -1.14
N ALA A 30 1.67 6.78 -2.44
CA ALA A 30 0.66 7.49 -3.22
C ALA A 30 -0.69 6.77 -3.10
N PRO A 31 -1.82 7.51 -3.05
CA PRO A 31 -3.14 6.89 -3.08
C PRO A 31 -3.23 5.92 -4.26
N VAL A 32 -3.64 4.68 -3.98
CA VAL A 32 -3.87 3.68 -5.03
C VAL A 32 -5.22 3.99 -5.66
N GLU A 33 -5.21 4.36 -6.94
CA GLU A 33 -6.42 4.56 -7.72
C GLU A 33 -7.03 3.21 -8.08
N TYR A 34 -8.08 2.81 -7.36
CA TYR A 34 -8.84 1.57 -7.65
C TYR A 34 -9.93 1.78 -8.71
N SER A 35 -10.14 3.01 -9.19
CA SER A 35 -11.15 3.34 -10.21
C SER A 35 -10.93 2.58 -11.53
N VAL A 36 -9.72 2.10 -11.78
CA VAL A 36 -9.34 1.28 -12.95
C VAL A 36 -9.59 -0.22 -12.78
N LEU A 37 -9.84 -0.70 -11.55
CA LEU A 37 -10.24 -2.08 -11.28
C LEU A 37 -11.76 -2.20 -11.49
N LYS A 38 -12.16 -3.04 -12.44
CA LYS A 38 -13.56 -3.21 -12.87
C LYS A 38 -14.00 -4.65 -12.66
N ILE A 39 -15.29 -4.87 -12.44
CA ILE A 39 -15.93 -6.15 -12.74
C ILE A 39 -16.25 -6.11 -14.23
N ASN A 40 -15.63 -6.98 -15.03
CA ASN A 40 -15.85 -7.02 -16.48
C ASN A 40 -17.04 -7.92 -16.82
N GLU A 41 -17.11 -9.09 -16.18
CA GLU A 41 -18.14 -10.10 -16.43
C GLU A 41 -18.63 -10.72 -15.13
N LEU A 42 -19.89 -11.17 -15.16
CA LEU A 42 -20.58 -11.89 -14.09
C LEU A 42 -21.29 -13.08 -14.73
N CYS A 43 -20.92 -14.29 -14.32
CA CYS A 43 -21.60 -15.52 -14.73
C CYS A 43 -22.22 -16.17 -13.50
N THR A 44 -23.54 -16.34 -13.55
CA THR A 44 -24.27 -17.13 -12.55
C THR A 44 -24.62 -18.46 -13.21
N LYS A 45 -23.98 -19.54 -12.76
CA LYS A 45 -24.11 -20.91 -13.27
C LYS A 45 -23.63 -21.07 -14.72
N ASP A 46 -22.33 -21.29 -14.89
CA ASP A 46 -21.75 -21.61 -16.21
C ASP A 46 -22.20 -22.99 -16.70
N LEU A 47 -23.01 -23.01 -17.76
CA LEU A 47 -23.47 -24.25 -18.40
C LEU A 47 -22.76 -24.53 -19.73
N THR A 48 -21.84 -23.66 -20.12
CA THR A 48 -21.23 -23.66 -21.46
C THR A 48 -19.89 -24.36 -21.48
N ASP A 49 -19.16 -24.30 -20.37
CA ASP A 49 -17.85 -24.92 -20.24
C ASP A 49 -17.88 -26.03 -19.17
N PRO A 50 -17.64 -27.30 -19.55
CA PRO A 50 -17.67 -28.43 -18.61
C PRO A 50 -16.51 -28.42 -17.60
N TYR A 51 -15.56 -27.49 -17.71
CA TYR A 51 -14.45 -27.33 -16.77
C TYR A 51 -14.68 -26.24 -15.72
N PHE A 52 -15.67 -25.35 -15.92
CA PHE A 52 -16.06 -24.36 -14.92
C PHE A 52 -17.21 -24.89 -14.06
N VAL A 53 -16.88 -25.94 -13.30
CA VAL A 53 -17.80 -26.58 -12.36
C VAL A 53 -17.34 -26.40 -10.91
N ASP A 54 -18.31 -26.41 -9.99
CA ASP A 54 -18.08 -26.35 -8.56
C ASP A 54 -17.66 -27.73 -7.99
N GLY A 55 -17.57 -27.83 -6.66
CA GLY A 55 -17.21 -29.09 -5.99
C GLY A 55 -18.24 -30.22 -6.11
N MET A 56 -19.40 -29.96 -6.71
CA MET A 56 -20.50 -30.90 -6.93
C MET A 56 -20.71 -31.21 -8.42
N ASP A 57 -19.75 -30.82 -9.28
CA ASP A 57 -19.84 -30.92 -10.75
C ASP A 57 -21.00 -30.09 -11.36
N GLU A 58 -21.51 -29.08 -10.66
CA GLU A 58 -22.49 -28.13 -11.18
C GLU A 58 -21.80 -26.89 -11.75
N GLY A 59 -22.41 -26.22 -12.72
CA GLY A 59 -21.88 -24.98 -13.30
C GLY A 59 -21.54 -23.94 -12.24
N ALA A 60 -20.28 -23.50 -12.19
CA ALA A 60 -19.77 -22.60 -11.17
C ALA A 60 -20.23 -21.15 -11.41
N ASP A 61 -20.40 -20.42 -10.31
CA ASP A 61 -20.53 -18.97 -10.32
C ASP A 61 -19.14 -18.33 -10.35
N TRP A 62 -18.96 -17.29 -11.17
CA TRP A 62 -17.71 -16.56 -11.22
C TRP A 62 -17.89 -15.08 -11.57
N ILE A 63 -16.91 -14.28 -11.16
CA ILE A 63 -16.76 -12.88 -11.54
C ILE A 63 -15.39 -12.68 -12.19
N GLU A 64 -15.32 -11.84 -13.22
CA GLU A 64 -14.04 -11.43 -13.80
C GLU A 64 -13.66 -10.04 -13.31
N LEU A 65 -12.45 -9.93 -12.75
CA LEU A 65 -11.83 -8.65 -12.43
C LEU A 65 -10.89 -8.22 -13.54
N TYR A 66 -11.09 -7.00 -14.04
CA TYR A 66 -10.26 -6.41 -15.09
C TYR A 66 -9.55 -5.15 -14.60
N ASN A 67 -8.23 -5.12 -14.78
CA ASN A 67 -7.42 -3.92 -14.57
C ASN A 67 -7.30 -3.15 -15.89
N SER A 68 -8.07 -2.08 -16.02
CA SER A 68 -8.03 -1.18 -17.19
C SER A 68 -6.86 -0.19 -17.19
N GLY A 69 -6.03 -0.21 -16.14
CA GLY A 69 -4.86 0.65 -16.00
C GLY A 69 -3.60 0.08 -16.65
N ILE A 70 -2.55 0.92 -16.71
CA ILE A 70 -1.24 0.54 -17.26
C ILE A 70 -0.24 0.05 -16.19
N LYS A 71 -0.67 -0.04 -14.93
CA LYS A 71 0.15 -0.45 -13.79
C LYS A 71 -0.49 -1.63 -13.07
N ALA A 72 0.32 -2.47 -12.44
CA ALA A 72 -0.16 -3.52 -11.56
C ALA A 72 -0.87 -2.93 -10.33
N ILE A 73 -1.93 -3.61 -9.87
CA ILE A 73 -2.72 -3.24 -8.69
C ILE A 73 -2.67 -4.39 -7.70
N ASN A 74 -2.41 -4.08 -6.43
CA ASN A 74 -2.53 -5.04 -5.35
C ASN A 74 -4.01 -5.14 -4.94
N VAL A 75 -4.58 -6.35 -4.99
CA VAL A 75 -5.97 -6.61 -4.59
C VAL A 75 -6.09 -7.16 -3.17
N ALA A 76 -4.98 -7.39 -2.48
CA ALA A 76 -5.00 -7.88 -1.11
C ALA A 76 -5.73 -6.89 -0.18
N GLY A 77 -6.66 -7.41 0.63
CA GLY A 77 -7.46 -6.60 1.56
C GLY A 77 -8.65 -5.89 0.94
N LEU A 78 -8.90 -6.06 -0.37
CA LEU A 78 -10.16 -5.67 -0.99
C LEU A 78 -11.23 -6.74 -0.76
N TRP A 79 -12.50 -6.33 -0.83
CA TRP A 79 -13.66 -7.20 -0.63
C TRP A 79 -14.66 -7.01 -1.76
N VAL A 80 -15.35 -8.09 -2.11
CA VAL A 80 -16.59 -8.05 -2.90
C VAL A 80 -17.75 -8.14 -1.91
N THR A 81 -18.72 -7.25 -2.05
CA THR A 81 -19.88 -7.15 -1.13
C THR A 81 -21.19 -7.35 -1.86
#